data_AF-A0A2G3PZU2-F1
#
_entry.id   AF-A0A2G3PZU2-F1
#
_cell.length_a   1.000
_cell.length_b   1.000
_cell.length_c   1.000
_cell.angle_alpha   90.00
_cell.angle_beta   90.00
_cell.angle_gamma   90.00
#
_symmetry.space_group_name_H-M   'P 1'
#
loop_
_entity.id
_entity.type
_entity.pdbx_description
1 polymer ?
#
loop_
_entity_poly.entity_id
_entity_poly.type
_entity_poly.pdbx_seq_one_letter_code
_entity_poly.pdbx_strand_id
1 'polypeptide(L)'
;MKKKKRVIGVLLTALILLKAPGTIKSLPIYAASIQNGVKALPTPAKIFINEKSIGFEAYSINDNNYIKLRDLAQAVKGSQAQFDIEWDSEARAINLVQGKEYITVGGELKVGDGLAKTATLSQAPLYKDRKKIELTAYTIDDTSYFRLRDLAEELDFYLGWDALTQGITIDTSLKNNGESKNSVGTQQDSKSLILDEMNLALPHKMPKKEPKTQEDYEEIILYMVANNQDSYEIKYDSDMRQSFQDRILSEVILKAHQKVFYNYPEYLCYKNMIEVSLKGTYGSGKLTLKLMNNNIEADKVNKMRDTFFEEVKVLAQNLIDEGVLTKEMTETQKAKVLYEWVILHLAYDTDYSEEGYTGYGALLNGKAVCQGYTGLYNALCKLVGIQITGIGGTAGENNESHMWSKAILDGKEVFIDTTFGDPVPDRQGVCDFKYFAVDKAFLSKTHTWE
;
A
#
# COMPACT_ATOMS: atom_id res chain seq x y z
N MET A 1 -20.14 40.00 -21.50
CA MET A 1 -18.74 39.58 -21.16
C MET A 1 -18.17 38.68 -22.24
N LYS A 2 -16.84 38.50 -22.30
CA LYS A 2 -16.16 37.64 -23.30
C LYS A 2 -16.16 36.17 -22.85
N LYS A 3 -16.55 35.23 -23.71
CA LYS A 3 -16.10 33.82 -23.65
C LYS A 3 -15.23 33.53 -24.88
N LYS A 4 -13.91 33.73 -24.75
CA LYS A 4 -12.95 33.26 -25.76
C LYS A 4 -12.69 31.77 -25.54
N LYS A 5 -12.95 30.94 -26.56
CA LYS A 5 -12.29 29.62 -26.66
C LYS A 5 -10.78 29.86 -26.80
N ARG A 6 -9.95 29.07 -26.12
CA ARG A 6 -8.52 28.94 -26.41
C ARG A 6 -8.25 27.52 -26.93
N VAL A 7 -8.13 27.42 -28.24
CA VAL A 7 -7.30 26.40 -28.88
C VAL A 7 -6.02 27.13 -29.27
N ILE A 8 -4.85 26.58 -28.94
CA ILE A 8 -3.55 27.08 -29.37
C ILE A 8 -2.72 25.89 -29.81
N GLY A 9 -2.15 25.97 -31.01
CA GLY A 9 -1.17 25.04 -31.55
C GLY A 9 -0.57 25.60 -32.84
N VAL A 10 0.61 25.08 -33.20
CA VAL A 10 1.34 25.30 -34.47
C VAL A 10 2.00 26.67 -34.69
N LEU A 11 3.32 26.66 -34.89
CA LEU A 11 4.11 27.08 -36.09
C LEU A 11 5.56 26.56 -35.86
N LEU A 12 6.36 25.98 -36.79
CA LEU A 12 6.84 26.37 -38.15
C LEU A 12 7.85 27.57 -38.12
N THR A 13 9.00 27.62 -38.85
CA THR A 13 9.74 26.64 -39.72
C THR A 13 11.13 27.17 -40.15
N ALA A 14 12.13 26.28 -40.39
CA ALA A 14 13.24 26.33 -41.38
C ALA A 14 14.04 24.99 -41.33
N LEU A 15 14.68 24.35 -42.35
CA LEU A 15 14.85 24.47 -43.82
C LEU A 15 16.24 24.93 -44.36
N ILE A 16 16.68 24.36 -45.51
CA ILE A 16 17.90 24.64 -46.34
C ILE A 16 19.22 24.04 -45.76
N LEU A 17 20.12 23.32 -46.47
CA LEU A 17 20.20 22.76 -47.85
C LEU A 17 21.06 21.45 -47.89
N LEU A 18 21.44 20.94 -49.08
CA LEU A 18 22.25 19.72 -49.33
C LEU A 18 23.70 20.00 -49.81
N LYS A 19 24.59 19.01 -49.64
CA LYS A 19 25.60 18.56 -50.63
C LYS A 19 25.98 17.08 -50.40
N ALA A 20 26.52 16.41 -51.43
CA ALA A 20 26.63 14.94 -51.51
C ALA A 20 28.10 14.45 -51.60
N PRO A 21 28.41 13.18 -51.96
CA PRO A 21 28.88 12.18 -51.01
C PRO A 21 30.37 11.83 -51.13
N GLY A 22 30.95 11.22 -50.09
CA GLY A 22 32.31 10.68 -50.09
C GLY A 22 32.44 9.40 -49.28
N THR A 23 32.89 8.32 -49.92
CA THR A 23 33.09 7.01 -49.28
C THR A 23 34.41 6.98 -48.52
N ILE A 24 34.36 6.82 -47.19
CA ILE A 24 35.54 6.60 -46.35
C ILE A 24 35.44 5.19 -45.75
N LYS A 25 36.54 4.43 -45.82
CA LYS A 25 36.62 3.08 -45.23
C LYS A 25 36.53 3.17 -43.71
N SER A 26 35.69 2.35 -43.10
CA SER A 26 35.70 2.13 -41.66
C SER A 26 37.00 1.41 -41.26
N LEU A 27 37.87 2.12 -40.55
CA LEU A 27 38.86 1.51 -39.67
C LEU A 27 38.19 1.29 -38.29
N PRO A 28 38.53 0.22 -37.56
CA PRO A 28 37.98 0.02 -36.22
C PRO A 28 38.52 1.10 -35.28
N ILE A 29 37.65 2.02 -34.88
CA ILE A 29 37.95 2.93 -33.76
C ILE A 29 37.93 2.06 -32.51
N TYR A 30 39.11 1.84 -31.92
CA TYR A 30 39.23 1.40 -30.53
C TYR A 30 38.74 2.53 -29.64
N ALA A 31 37.42 2.59 -29.45
CA ALA A 31 36.79 3.48 -28.49
C ALA A 31 37.20 3.01 -27.09
N ALA A 32 38.16 3.70 -26.48
CA ALA A 32 38.39 3.59 -25.05
C ALA A 32 37.04 3.91 -24.36
N SER A 33 36.50 2.96 -23.60
CA SER A 33 35.18 3.08 -23.02
C SER A 33 35.17 4.17 -21.97
N ILE A 34 34.65 5.35 -22.32
CA ILE A 34 34.35 6.41 -21.37
C ILE A 34 33.21 5.91 -20.49
N GLN A 35 33.55 5.25 -19.38
CA GLN A 35 32.60 4.90 -18.35
C GLN A 35 32.14 6.21 -17.68
N ASN A 36 30.99 6.71 -18.12
CA ASN A 36 30.29 7.82 -17.47
C ASN A 36 29.85 7.36 -16.08
N GLY A 37 30.71 7.57 -15.08
CA GLY A 37 30.38 7.32 -13.69
C GLY A 37 29.21 8.20 -13.23
N VAL A 38 28.33 7.63 -12.42
CA VAL A 38 27.20 8.34 -11.81
C VAL A 38 27.60 8.89 -10.43
N LYS A 39 26.86 9.88 -9.94
CA LYS A 39 27.14 10.46 -8.62
C LYS A 39 26.57 9.57 -7.52
N ALA A 40 27.42 9.20 -6.57
CA ALA A 40 27.02 8.54 -5.33
C ALA A 40 26.95 9.58 -4.20
N LEU A 41 25.80 9.68 -3.53
CA LEU A 41 25.59 10.57 -2.38
C LEU A 41 25.57 9.72 -1.10
N PRO A 42 26.34 10.04 -0.05
CA PRO A 42 26.35 9.25 1.18
C PRO A 42 24.96 9.29 1.83
N THR A 43 24.42 8.13 2.16
CA THR A 43 23.08 8.00 2.74
C THR A 43 23.14 8.29 4.25
N PRO A 44 22.34 9.24 4.79
CA PRO A 44 22.30 9.54 6.23
C PRO A 44 21.42 8.58 7.05
N ALA A 45 20.68 7.70 6.38
CA ALA A 45 19.79 6.74 7.02
C ALA A 45 20.56 5.76 7.91
N LYS A 46 20.03 5.48 9.10
CA LYS A 46 20.56 4.44 9.98
C LYS A 46 20.12 3.07 9.46
N ILE A 47 20.97 2.06 9.59
CA ILE A 47 20.60 0.68 9.25
C ILE A 47 20.50 -0.14 10.54
N PHE A 48 19.42 -0.90 10.67
CA PHE A 48 19.14 -1.80 11.77
C PHE A 48 19.09 -3.23 11.24
N ILE A 49 19.87 -4.14 11.83
CA ILE A 49 19.87 -5.57 11.48
C ILE A 49 19.31 -6.33 12.68
N ASN A 50 18.13 -6.93 12.56
CA ASN A 50 17.39 -7.55 13.66
C ASN A 50 17.34 -6.60 14.88
N GLU A 51 16.68 -5.45 14.73
CA GLU A 51 16.60 -4.32 15.68
C GLU A 51 17.93 -3.61 16.02
N LYS A 52 19.08 -4.27 15.87
CA LYS A 52 20.39 -3.73 16.27
C LYS A 52 20.90 -2.72 15.24
N SER A 53 21.06 -1.47 15.66
CA SER A 53 21.69 -0.44 14.83
C SER A 53 23.16 -0.77 14.55
N ILE A 54 23.57 -0.72 13.28
CA ILE A 54 24.94 -1.00 12.82
C ILE A 54 25.40 0.16 11.92
N GLY A 55 26.68 0.56 12.06
CA GLY A 55 27.29 1.57 11.20
C GLY A 55 27.75 1.00 9.86
N PHE A 56 27.41 1.68 8.77
CA PHE A 56 27.77 1.31 7.41
C PHE A 56 28.28 2.52 6.62
N GLU A 57 29.04 2.27 5.56
CA GLU A 57 29.14 3.18 4.43
C GLU A 57 28.11 2.75 3.36
N ALA A 58 27.14 3.62 3.06
CA ALA A 58 26.06 3.36 2.11
C ALA A 58 25.82 4.61 1.25
N TYR A 59 25.37 4.40 0.01
CA TYR A 59 25.21 5.46 -0.98
C TYR A 59 23.84 5.43 -1.65
N SER A 60 23.23 6.60 -1.81
CA SER A 60 22.15 6.82 -2.76
C SER A 60 22.73 7.05 -4.15
N ILE A 61 22.29 6.24 -5.11
CA ILE A 61 22.60 6.36 -6.54
C ILE A 61 21.28 6.22 -7.30
N ASN A 62 20.92 7.24 -8.08
CA ASN A 62 19.63 7.30 -8.80
C ASN A 62 18.43 6.94 -7.90
N ASP A 63 18.34 7.61 -6.75
CA ASP A 63 17.27 7.47 -5.73
C ASP A 63 17.08 6.05 -5.15
N ASN A 64 18.13 5.22 -5.22
CA ASN A 64 18.15 3.88 -4.66
C ASN A 64 19.34 3.71 -3.71
N ASN A 65 19.15 3.00 -2.59
CA ASN A 65 20.20 2.72 -1.61
C ASN A 65 21.09 1.55 -2.06
N TYR A 66 22.40 1.79 -2.08
CA TYR A 66 23.45 0.83 -2.40
C TYR A 66 24.33 0.58 -1.17
N ILE A 67 24.58 -0.70 -0.87
CA ILE A 67 25.37 -1.16 0.27
C ILE A 67 26.61 -1.92 -0.19
N LYS A 68 27.71 -1.78 0.54
CA LYS A 68 28.94 -2.54 0.36
C LYS A 68 28.71 -4.02 0.68
N LEU A 69 28.93 -4.91 -0.28
CA LEU A 69 28.53 -6.33 -0.17
C LEU A 69 29.14 -7.04 1.06
N ARG A 70 30.43 -6.81 1.32
CA ARG A 70 31.15 -7.37 2.47
C ARG A 70 30.59 -6.90 3.82
N ASP A 71 30.10 -5.66 3.86
CA ASP A 71 29.55 -5.09 5.09
C ASP A 71 28.20 -5.72 5.42
N LEU A 72 27.34 -5.94 4.40
CA LEU A 72 26.11 -6.71 4.59
C LEU A 72 26.43 -8.14 5.06
N ALA A 73 27.31 -8.87 4.37
CA ALA A 73 27.69 -10.24 4.74
C ALA A 73 28.24 -10.34 6.17
N GLN A 74 29.05 -9.37 6.59
CA GLN A 74 29.54 -9.27 7.95
C GLN A 74 28.44 -8.93 8.97
N ALA A 75 27.44 -8.14 8.59
CA ALA A 75 26.35 -7.74 9.48
C ALA A 75 25.29 -8.84 9.68
N VAL A 76 25.00 -9.65 8.64
CA VAL A 76 24.06 -10.79 8.71
C VAL A 76 24.74 -12.12 9.09
N LYS A 77 26.03 -12.08 9.45
CA LYS A 77 26.82 -13.26 9.86
C LYS A 77 26.18 -13.99 11.04
N GLY A 78 26.00 -15.31 10.93
CA GLY A 78 25.36 -16.14 11.96
C GLY A 78 23.83 -16.07 11.99
N SER A 79 23.19 -15.39 11.04
CA SER A 79 21.72 -15.31 10.92
C SER A 79 21.13 -16.25 9.86
N GLN A 80 19.80 -16.32 9.76
CA GLN A 80 19.09 -17.04 8.68
C GLN A 80 19.19 -16.34 7.30
N ALA A 81 19.85 -15.19 7.20
CA ALA A 81 20.21 -14.54 5.94
C ALA A 81 21.73 -14.57 5.66
N GLN A 82 22.52 -15.34 6.41
CA GLN A 82 23.97 -15.39 6.23
C GLN A 82 24.37 -15.93 4.84
N PHE A 83 25.45 -15.36 4.31
CA PHE A 83 26.11 -15.79 3.08
C PHE A 83 27.59 -15.44 3.14
N ASP A 84 28.41 -16.17 2.39
CA ASP A 84 29.83 -15.87 2.19
C ASP A 84 30.09 -15.35 0.77
N ILE A 85 31.23 -14.68 0.56
CA ILE A 85 31.59 -14.02 -0.70
C ILE A 85 32.87 -14.61 -1.26
N GLU A 86 32.74 -15.44 -2.28
CA GLU A 86 33.85 -16.01 -3.02
C GLU A 86 34.17 -15.14 -4.25
N TRP A 87 35.47 -14.95 -4.55
CA TRP A 87 35.95 -14.23 -5.73
C TRP A 87 36.73 -15.18 -6.64
N ASP A 88 36.29 -15.30 -7.89
CA ASP A 88 36.99 -16.03 -8.93
C ASP A 88 37.93 -15.06 -9.68
N SER A 89 39.23 -15.27 -9.55
CA SER A 89 40.25 -14.44 -10.21
C SER A 89 40.43 -14.74 -11.70
N GLU A 90 40.01 -15.91 -12.18
CA GLU A 90 40.09 -16.29 -13.60
C GLU A 90 38.85 -15.78 -14.35
N ALA A 91 37.66 -16.03 -13.81
CA ALA A 91 36.40 -15.53 -14.35
C ALA A 91 36.14 -14.03 -14.05
N ARG A 92 36.91 -13.43 -13.12
CA ARG A 92 36.74 -12.06 -12.60
C ARG A 92 35.32 -11.83 -12.05
N ALA A 93 34.82 -12.82 -11.31
CA ALA A 93 33.42 -12.94 -10.93
C ALA A 93 33.24 -13.05 -9.41
N ILE A 94 32.06 -12.64 -8.94
CA ILE A 94 31.64 -12.74 -7.54
C ILE A 94 30.65 -13.89 -7.42
N ASN A 95 30.87 -14.80 -6.45
CA ASN A 95 29.93 -15.87 -6.11
C ASN A 95 29.45 -15.69 -4.67
N LEU A 96 28.16 -15.44 -4.49
CA LEU A 96 27.47 -15.47 -3.20
C LEU A 96 27.18 -16.94 -2.85
N VAL A 97 27.51 -17.37 -1.64
CA VAL A 97 27.20 -18.73 -1.16
C VAL A 97 26.17 -18.63 -0.04
N GLN A 98 24.90 -18.95 -0.33
CA GLN A 98 23.83 -18.80 0.65
C GLN A 98 23.96 -19.81 1.79
N GLY A 99 23.69 -19.37 3.02
CA GLY A 99 23.77 -20.19 4.24
C GLY A 99 25.19 -20.46 4.75
N LYS A 100 26.23 -20.12 4.00
CA LYS A 100 27.64 -20.18 4.44
C LYS A 100 27.96 -18.97 5.32
N GLU A 101 28.69 -19.17 6.42
CA GLU A 101 29.09 -18.09 7.32
C GLU A 101 30.20 -17.22 6.67
N TYR A 102 30.03 -15.88 6.66
CA TYR A 102 30.99 -14.96 6.05
C TYR A 102 32.39 -15.02 6.69
N ILE A 103 33.43 -15.16 5.88
CA ILE A 103 34.82 -15.08 6.35
C ILE A 103 35.29 -13.62 6.33
N THR A 104 35.40 -13.04 7.53
CA THR A 104 35.91 -11.68 7.76
C THR A 104 37.34 -11.53 7.22
N VAL A 105 37.58 -10.57 6.32
CA VAL A 105 38.90 -10.29 5.74
C VAL A 105 39.54 -8.99 6.26
N GLY A 106 38.77 -8.13 6.91
CA GLY A 106 39.22 -6.89 7.54
C GLY A 106 38.87 -5.65 6.73
N GLY A 107 38.25 -4.66 7.39
CA GLY A 107 37.80 -3.42 6.77
C GLY A 107 36.28 -3.36 6.52
N GLU A 108 35.55 -4.38 6.95
CA GLU A 108 34.09 -4.39 7.02
C GLU A 108 33.56 -3.44 8.11
N LEU A 109 32.32 -2.96 7.94
CA LEU A 109 31.59 -2.10 8.90
C LEU A 109 32.33 -0.81 9.30
N LYS A 110 33.26 -0.34 8.46
CA LYS A 110 33.87 0.97 8.59
C LYS A 110 32.88 2.04 8.15
N VAL A 111 32.63 3.01 9.02
CA VAL A 111 31.91 4.25 8.65
C VAL A 111 32.75 5.01 7.62
N GLY A 112 32.10 5.47 6.55
CA GLY A 112 32.76 6.20 5.46
C GLY A 112 33.20 7.61 5.84
N ASP A 113 33.80 8.31 4.88
CA ASP A 113 34.25 9.71 5.01
C ASP A 113 33.11 10.74 5.03
N GLY A 114 31.87 10.32 4.69
CA GLY A 114 30.71 11.20 4.58
C GLY A 114 30.72 12.08 3.33
N LEU A 115 31.54 11.75 2.32
CA LEU A 115 31.68 12.52 1.09
C LEU A 115 30.94 11.87 -0.09
N ALA A 116 30.57 12.69 -1.07
CA ALA A 116 30.00 12.22 -2.34
C ALA A 116 31.11 11.70 -3.27
N LYS A 117 30.89 10.52 -3.85
CA LYS A 117 31.89 9.80 -4.67
C LYS A 117 31.38 9.56 -6.10
N THR A 118 32.24 9.06 -6.97
CA THR A 118 31.87 8.63 -8.33
C THR A 118 31.71 7.12 -8.37
N ALA A 119 30.54 6.65 -8.80
CA ALA A 119 30.19 5.24 -8.91
C ALA A 119 30.23 4.79 -10.37
N THR A 120 30.97 3.73 -10.64
CA THR A 120 31.16 3.17 -12.00
C THR A 120 30.41 1.86 -12.12
N LEU A 121 29.55 1.70 -13.14
CA LEU A 121 28.74 0.48 -13.30
C LEU A 121 29.66 -0.74 -13.44
N SER A 122 29.52 -1.71 -12.53
CA SER A 122 30.32 -2.93 -12.52
C SER A 122 29.98 -3.79 -13.74
N GLN A 123 30.98 -4.50 -14.24
CA GLN A 123 30.85 -5.50 -15.31
C GLN A 123 31.30 -6.89 -14.85
N ALA A 124 31.58 -7.06 -13.54
CA ALA A 124 31.93 -8.36 -12.97
C ALA A 124 30.69 -9.26 -12.94
N PRO A 125 30.73 -10.48 -13.51
CA PRO A 125 29.62 -11.42 -13.42
C PRO A 125 29.30 -11.78 -11.97
N LEU A 126 28.01 -11.79 -11.63
CA LEU A 126 27.52 -12.22 -10.32
C LEU A 126 26.90 -13.61 -10.41
N TYR A 127 27.20 -14.43 -9.43
CA TYR A 127 26.62 -15.75 -9.22
C TYR A 127 26.07 -15.83 -7.80
N LYS A 128 24.99 -16.59 -7.65
CA LYS A 128 24.48 -17.09 -6.37
C LYS A 128 24.49 -18.61 -6.44
N ASP A 129 25.18 -19.27 -5.53
CA ASP A 129 25.33 -20.72 -5.46
C ASP A 129 25.77 -21.32 -6.82
N ARG A 130 26.69 -20.62 -7.51
CA ARG A 130 27.20 -20.91 -8.87
C ARG A 130 26.20 -20.78 -10.02
N LYS A 131 24.95 -20.38 -9.77
CA LYS A 131 23.98 -19.98 -10.80
C LYS A 131 24.17 -18.48 -11.10
N LYS A 132 24.24 -18.07 -12.37
CA LYS A 132 24.37 -16.65 -12.73
C LYS A 132 23.09 -15.88 -12.35
N ILE A 133 23.25 -14.70 -11.78
CA ILE A 133 22.17 -13.72 -11.48
C ILE A 133 22.56 -12.33 -11.99
N GLU A 134 21.58 -11.45 -12.19
CA GLU A 134 21.76 -10.12 -12.83
C GLU A 134 21.30 -9.01 -11.87
N LEU A 135 22.18 -8.55 -10.97
CA LEU A 135 21.89 -7.42 -10.07
C LEU A 135 22.64 -6.15 -10.49
N THR A 136 22.06 -4.98 -10.22
CA THR A 136 22.74 -3.71 -10.49
C THR A 136 23.80 -3.45 -9.41
N ALA A 137 25.05 -3.34 -9.84
CA ALA A 137 26.20 -3.12 -8.96
C ALA A 137 27.10 -1.99 -9.48
N TYR A 138 27.65 -1.20 -8.56
CA TYR A 138 28.62 -0.14 -8.85
C TYR A 138 29.92 -0.36 -8.09
N THR A 139 31.04 -0.06 -8.74
CA THR A 139 32.34 0.06 -8.09
C THR A 139 32.55 1.51 -7.62
N ILE A 140 32.89 1.67 -6.34
CA ILE A 140 33.34 2.92 -5.70
C ILE A 140 34.58 2.53 -4.90
N ASP A 141 35.69 3.26 -5.04
CA ASP A 141 36.97 3.00 -4.34
C ASP A 141 37.37 1.50 -4.37
N ASP A 142 37.44 0.94 -5.58
CA ASP A 142 37.68 -0.49 -5.89
C ASP A 142 36.75 -1.52 -5.20
N THR A 143 35.70 -1.05 -4.53
CA THR A 143 34.76 -1.84 -3.73
C THR A 143 33.40 -1.94 -4.41
N SER A 144 32.78 -3.12 -4.39
CA SER A 144 31.49 -3.37 -5.03
C SER A 144 30.31 -3.08 -4.10
N TYR A 145 29.44 -2.16 -4.52
CA TYR A 145 28.19 -1.78 -3.87
C TYR A 145 27.01 -2.26 -4.71
N PHE A 146 26.00 -2.83 -4.07
CA PHE A 146 24.82 -3.43 -4.70
C PHE A 146 23.55 -2.79 -4.18
N ARG A 147 22.52 -2.70 -5.04
CA ARG A 147 21.21 -2.17 -4.67
C ARG A 147 20.61 -3.04 -3.57
N LEU A 148 20.32 -2.45 -2.41
CA LEU A 148 19.97 -3.21 -1.20
C LEU A 148 18.64 -3.98 -1.34
N ARG A 149 17.68 -3.46 -2.12
CA ARG A 149 16.42 -4.15 -2.43
C ARG A 149 16.64 -5.41 -3.28
N ASP A 150 17.53 -5.35 -4.26
CA ASP A 150 17.87 -6.49 -5.14
C ASP A 150 18.56 -7.60 -4.33
N LEU A 151 19.40 -7.22 -3.36
CA LEU A 151 20.00 -8.17 -2.41
C LEU A 151 18.99 -8.75 -1.41
N ALA A 152 17.99 -7.97 -0.97
CA ALA A 152 16.92 -8.46 -0.10
C ALA A 152 16.08 -9.54 -0.79
N GLU A 153 15.80 -9.37 -2.08
CA GLU A 153 15.11 -10.37 -2.91
C GLU A 153 15.97 -11.62 -3.14
N GLU A 154 17.22 -11.48 -3.60
CA GLU A 154 18.09 -12.63 -3.89
C GLU A 154 18.56 -13.40 -2.64
N LEU A 155 18.71 -12.75 -1.48
CA LEU A 155 19.07 -13.40 -0.22
C LEU A 155 17.84 -13.68 0.69
N ASP A 156 16.65 -13.38 0.16
CA ASP A 156 15.34 -13.59 0.77
C ASP A 156 15.26 -13.05 2.21
N PHE A 157 15.60 -11.79 2.46
CA PHE A 157 15.45 -11.16 3.78
C PHE A 157 14.51 -9.95 3.72
N TYR A 158 13.78 -9.69 4.81
CA TYR A 158 12.86 -8.56 4.87
C TYR A 158 13.63 -7.22 4.87
N LEU A 159 13.15 -6.26 4.07
CA LEU A 159 13.72 -4.92 3.95
C LEU A 159 12.65 -3.83 4.16
N GLY A 160 12.50 -3.40 5.41
CA GLY A 160 11.61 -2.32 5.82
C GLY A 160 12.24 -0.92 5.73
N TRP A 161 11.38 0.10 5.72
CA TRP A 161 11.76 1.50 5.89
C TRP A 161 10.96 2.11 7.04
N ASP A 162 11.67 2.64 8.04
CA ASP A 162 11.10 3.37 9.17
C ASP A 162 11.14 4.87 8.88
N ALA A 163 9.96 5.46 8.67
CA ALA A 163 9.81 6.89 8.42
C ALA A 163 10.06 7.78 9.66
N LEU A 164 9.94 7.25 10.88
CA LEU A 164 10.14 7.97 12.13
C LEU A 164 11.63 8.08 12.48
N THR A 165 12.41 7.00 12.35
CA THR A 165 13.87 7.06 12.58
C THR A 165 14.68 7.42 11.33
N GLN A 166 14.02 7.53 10.17
CA GLN A 166 14.64 7.59 8.84
C GLN A 166 15.61 6.40 8.65
N GLY A 167 15.11 5.22 9.02
CA GLY A 167 15.87 3.99 9.18
C GLY A 167 15.58 2.98 8.09
N ILE A 168 16.58 2.18 7.74
CA ILE A 168 16.43 0.97 6.93
C ILE A 168 16.50 -0.23 7.88
N THR A 169 15.44 -1.03 7.93
CA THR A 169 15.37 -2.23 8.76
C THR A 169 15.60 -3.46 7.89
N ILE A 170 16.54 -4.30 8.31
CA ILE A 170 16.78 -5.63 7.73
C ILE A 170 16.43 -6.65 8.80
N ASP A 171 15.36 -7.41 8.59
CA ASP A 171 15.09 -8.60 9.40
C ASP A 171 15.52 -9.85 8.64
N THR A 172 16.46 -10.57 9.25
CA THR A 172 17.06 -11.78 8.68
C THR A 172 16.30 -13.05 9.02
N SER A 173 15.39 -13.01 9.99
CA SER A 173 14.49 -14.10 10.39
C SER A 173 13.22 -14.15 9.53
N LEU A 174 12.88 -13.04 8.88
CA LEU A 174 11.82 -12.92 7.89
C LEU A 174 12.34 -13.03 6.45
N LYS A 175 11.47 -13.48 5.54
CA LYS A 175 11.62 -13.50 4.08
C LYS A 175 11.44 -12.10 3.49
N ASN A 176 11.78 -11.91 2.21
CA ASN A 176 11.57 -10.61 1.55
C ASN A 176 10.09 -10.16 1.49
N ASN A 177 9.14 -11.10 1.63
CA ASN A 177 7.70 -10.80 1.73
C ASN A 177 7.17 -10.68 3.18
N GLY A 178 8.03 -10.73 4.19
CA GLY A 178 7.65 -10.60 5.61
C GLY A 178 7.31 -11.91 6.34
N GLU A 179 7.21 -13.06 5.66
CA GLU A 179 6.96 -14.35 6.34
C GLU A 179 8.18 -14.83 7.16
N SER A 180 7.98 -15.54 8.26
CA SER A 180 9.12 -16.18 8.97
C SER A 180 9.81 -17.28 8.13
N LYS A 181 11.15 -17.25 8.07
CA LYS A 181 11.99 -18.26 7.40
C LYS A 181 11.94 -19.65 8.03
N ASN A 182 11.53 -19.76 9.30
CA ASN A 182 11.44 -21.05 10.00
C ASN A 182 10.23 -21.90 9.56
N SER A 183 9.54 -21.52 8.49
CA SER A 183 8.38 -22.20 7.88
C SER A 183 8.73 -23.52 7.14
N VAL A 184 9.57 -24.36 7.73
CA VAL A 184 9.94 -25.69 7.23
C VAL A 184 9.28 -26.80 8.05
N GLY A 185 8.10 -27.22 7.63
CA GLY A 185 7.60 -28.59 7.87
C GLY A 185 7.31 -29.01 9.32
N THR A 186 7.25 -28.10 10.29
CA THR A 186 6.64 -28.39 11.60
C THR A 186 5.14 -28.62 11.42
N GLN A 187 4.53 -29.45 12.28
CA GLN A 187 3.07 -29.48 12.39
C GLN A 187 2.60 -28.06 12.74
N GLN A 188 1.74 -27.48 11.90
CA GLN A 188 1.14 -26.18 12.14
C GLN A 188 0.37 -26.24 13.46
N ASP A 189 0.89 -25.62 14.53
CA ASP A 189 0.29 -25.77 15.86
C ASP A 189 -1.14 -25.20 15.79
N SER A 190 -2.11 -26.03 16.13
CA SER A 190 -3.53 -25.82 15.82
C SER A 190 -4.19 -24.78 16.73
N LYS A 191 -3.37 -23.87 17.28
CA LYS A 191 -3.65 -22.84 18.26
C LYS A 191 -3.39 -21.42 17.77
N SER A 192 -2.54 -21.20 16.76
CA SER A 192 -2.38 -19.83 16.27
C SER A 192 -3.67 -19.32 15.64
N LEU A 193 -3.91 -18.01 15.73
CA LEU A 193 -4.95 -17.36 14.94
C LEU A 193 -4.48 -17.32 13.47
N ILE A 194 -5.42 -17.51 12.55
CA ILE A 194 -5.14 -17.46 11.10
C ILE A 194 -5.98 -16.33 10.55
N LEU A 195 -5.36 -15.43 9.79
CA LEU A 195 -6.07 -14.36 9.09
C LEU A 195 -6.94 -14.95 7.99
N ASP A 196 -8.18 -14.47 7.90
CA ASP A 196 -9.13 -14.86 6.86
C ASP A 196 -9.36 -13.70 5.88
N GLU A 197 -8.51 -13.64 4.86
CA GLU A 197 -8.62 -12.67 3.77
C GLU A 197 -9.95 -12.77 3.00
N MET A 198 -10.65 -13.90 3.04
CA MET A 198 -11.93 -14.05 2.33
C MET A 198 -13.03 -13.21 2.98
N ASN A 199 -12.89 -12.79 4.25
CA ASN A 199 -13.81 -11.84 4.88
C ASN A 199 -13.63 -10.39 4.41
N LEU A 200 -12.56 -10.09 3.67
CA LEU A 200 -12.44 -8.84 2.91
C LEU A 200 -13.09 -8.96 1.51
N ALA A 201 -13.30 -10.18 0.98
CA ALA A 201 -13.75 -10.35 -0.39
C ALA A 201 -15.19 -9.83 -0.61
N LEU A 202 -15.35 -8.86 -1.51
CA LEU A 202 -16.64 -8.26 -1.81
C LEU A 202 -17.61 -9.27 -2.47
N PRO A 203 -18.83 -9.47 -1.92
CA PRO A 203 -19.81 -10.36 -2.52
C PRO A 203 -20.36 -9.75 -3.81
N HIS A 204 -20.04 -10.36 -4.95
CA HIS A 204 -20.44 -9.87 -6.26
C HIS A 204 -20.81 -11.02 -7.21
N LYS A 205 -21.49 -10.66 -8.30
CA LYS A 205 -21.88 -11.57 -9.40
C LYS A 205 -22.03 -10.76 -10.69
N MET A 206 -22.14 -11.43 -11.83
CA MET A 206 -22.40 -10.76 -13.11
C MET A 206 -23.70 -9.93 -13.05
N PRO A 207 -23.64 -8.61 -13.33
CA PRO A 207 -24.84 -7.76 -13.26
C PRO A 207 -25.91 -8.11 -14.28
N LYS A 208 -27.16 -7.75 -13.95
CA LYS A 208 -28.32 -7.90 -14.84
C LYS A 208 -28.19 -6.96 -16.04
N LYS A 209 -28.59 -7.43 -17.23
CA LYS A 209 -28.59 -6.62 -18.47
C LYS A 209 -29.44 -5.35 -18.34
N GLU A 210 -30.56 -5.43 -17.61
CA GLU A 210 -31.49 -4.32 -17.38
C GLU A 210 -31.72 -4.10 -15.87
N PRO A 211 -30.82 -3.38 -15.19
CA PRO A 211 -30.96 -3.04 -13.77
C PRO A 211 -32.07 -2.00 -13.57
N LYS A 212 -32.89 -2.21 -12.52
CA LYS A 212 -34.15 -1.49 -12.25
C LYS A 212 -34.36 -1.21 -10.75
N THR A 213 -33.97 -2.10 -9.84
CA THR A 213 -34.11 -1.90 -8.38
C THR A 213 -32.83 -1.35 -7.75
N GLN A 214 -32.86 -0.96 -6.47
CA GLN A 214 -31.67 -0.51 -5.75
C GLN A 214 -30.61 -1.62 -5.66
N GLU A 215 -31.05 -2.84 -5.36
CA GLU A 215 -30.21 -4.04 -5.28
C GLU A 215 -29.51 -4.33 -6.62
N ASP A 216 -30.16 -4.09 -7.76
CA ASP A 216 -29.54 -4.24 -9.07
C ASP A 216 -28.32 -3.30 -9.27
N TYR A 217 -28.37 -2.10 -8.68
CA TYR A 217 -27.26 -1.15 -8.72
C TYR A 217 -26.22 -1.39 -7.62
N GLU A 218 -26.62 -1.92 -6.46
CA GLU A 218 -25.69 -2.43 -5.46
C GLU A 218 -24.84 -3.58 -6.04
N GLU A 219 -25.47 -4.52 -6.74
CA GLU A 219 -24.81 -5.61 -7.48
C GLU A 219 -23.80 -5.09 -8.51
N ILE A 220 -24.11 -3.99 -9.24
CA ILE A 220 -23.20 -3.37 -10.20
C ILE A 220 -22.01 -2.71 -9.51
N ILE A 221 -22.24 -1.95 -8.43
CA ILE A 221 -21.17 -1.23 -7.71
C ILE A 221 -20.23 -2.24 -7.04
N LEU A 222 -20.76 -3.31 -6.44
CA LEU A 222 -19.95 -4.41 -5.88
C LEU A 222 -19.15 -5.13 -6.97
N TYR A 223 -19.76 -5.42 -8.13
CA TYR A 223 -19.04 -5.99 -9.27
C TYR A 223 -17.91 -5.06 -9.77
N MET A 224 -18.17 -3.76 -9.89
CA MET A 224 -17.19 -2.75 -10.30
C MET A 224 -15.98 -2.74 -9.36
N VAL A 225 -16.20 -2.61 -8.06
CA VAL A 225 -15.10 -2.52 -7.08
C VAL A 225 -14.32 -3.84 -7.01
N ALA A 226 -15.00 -4.98 -6.99
CA ALA A 226 -14.36 -6.31 -6.96
C ALA A 226 -13.51 -6.60 -8.22
N ASN A 227 -13.86 -6.04 -9.37
CA ASN A 227 -13.14 -6.20 -10.64
C ASN A 227 -12.22 -5.01 -10.97
N ASN A 228 -11.98 -4.12 -9.99
CA ASN A 228 -11.20 -2.88 -10.13
C ASN A 228 -11.61 -1.99 -11.32
N GLN A 229 -12.91 -1.89 -11.60
CA GLN A 229 -13.47 -1.11 -12.70
C GLN A 229 -13.95 0.27 -12.23
N ASP A 230 -13.33 1.33 -12.76
CA ASP A 230 -13.76 2.70 -12.48
C ASP A 230 -15.09 3.07 -13.16
N SER A 231 -15.49 2.38 -14.23
CA SER A 231 -16.72 2.67 -14.96
C SER A 231 -17.43 1.43 -15.50
N TYR A 232 -18.76 1.45 -15.51
CA TYR A 232 -19.61 0.40 -16.06
C TYR A 232 -20.68 0.98 -17.00
N GLU A 233 -20.84 0.37 -18.18
CA GLU A 233 -21.77 0.84 -19.22
C GLU A 233 -22.95 -0.11 -19.43
N ILE A 234 -24.16 0.37 -19.15
CA ILE A 234 -25.41 -0.35 -19.32
C ILE A 234 -26.09 0.13 -20.60
N LYS A 235 -26.49 -0.80 -21.47
CA LYS A 235 -27.17 -0.50 -22.75
C LYS A 235 -28.64 -0.89 -22.64
N TYR A 236 -29.52 0.07 -22.92
CA TYR A 236 -30.96 -0.10 -22.95
C TYR A 236 -31.49 0.02 -24.37
N ASP A 237 -32.30 -0.96 -24.77
CA ASP A 237 -32.94 -1.03 -26.08
C ASP A 237 -34.25 -0.21 -26.15
N SER A 238 -34.41 0.75 -25.23
CA SER A 238 -35.58 1.61 -25.03
C SER A 238 -35.18 3.01 -24.55
N ASP A 239 -36.13 3.96 -24.55
CA ASP A 239 -35.87 5.36 -24.20
C ASP A 239 -35.82 5.61 -22.68
N MET A 240 -34.61 5.64 -22.15
CA MET A 240 -34.33 5.91 -20.72
C MET A 240 -34.46 7.38 -20.32
N ARG A 241 -34.70 8.32 -21.25
CA ARG A 241 -34.65 9.76 -20.95
C ARG A 241 -35.79 10.20 -20.05
N GLN A 242 -36.96 9.57 -20.13
CA GLN A 242 -38.10 9.88 -19.26
C GLN A 242 -37.80 9.50 -17.79
N SER A 243 -37.37 8.25 -17.55
CA SER A 243 -36.98 7.77 -16.21
C SER A 243 -35.83 8.55 -15.55
N PHE A 244 -35.01 9.26 -16.34
CA PHE A 244 -34.00 10.20 -15.84
C PHE A 244 -34.54 11.60 -15.58
N GLN A 245 -35.48 12.10 -16.39
CA GLN A 245 -36.16 13.38 -16.15
C GLN A 245 -37.03 13.32 -14.87
N ASP A 246 -37.62 12.16 -14.60
CA ASP A 246 -38.44 11.90 -13.41
C ASP A 246 -37.62 11.79 -12.09
N ARG A 247 -36.28 11.96 -12.14
CA ARG A 247 -35.29 11.85 -11.05
C ARG A 247 -35.15 10.48 -10.36
N ILE A 248 -36.22 9.71 -10.26
CA ILE A 248 -36.32 8.42 -9.55
C ILE A 248 -35.08 7.53 -9.79
N LEU A 249 -34.64 7.38 -11.05
CA LEU A 249 -33.53 6.49 -11.38
C LEU A 249 -32.18 6.96 -10.80
N SER A 250 -31.93 8.26 -10.76
CA SER A 250 -30.72 8.81 -10.11
C SER A 250 -30.77 8.61 -8.59
N GLU A 251 -31.93 8.76 -7.97
CA GLU A 251 -32.11 8.56 -6.52
C GLU A 251 -31.90 7.09 -6.12
N VAL A 252 -32.38 6.14 -6.93
CA VAL A 252 -32.13 4.69 -6.72
C VAL A 252 -30.64 4.36 -6.83
N ILE A 253 -29.93 4.90 -7.82
CA ILE A 253 -28.48 4.69 -7.99
C ILE A 253 -27.69 5.31 -6.82
N LEU A 254 -28.07 6.51 -6.37
CA LEU A 254 -27.41 7.17 -5.23
C LEU A 254 -27.61 6.42 -3.92
N LYS A 255 -28.81 5.89 -3.65
CA LYS A 255 -29.07 5.05 -2.47
C LYS A 255 -28.29 3.72 -2.51
N ALA A 256 -28.22 3.09 -3.68
CA ALA A 256 -27.41 1.89 -3.89
C ALA A 256 -25.93 2.17 -3.58
N HIS A 257 -25.37 3.25 -4.14
CA HIS A 257 -24.01 3.68 -3.85
C HIS A 257 -23.78 3.97 -2.37
N GLN A 258 -24.68 4.72 -1.73
CA GLN A 258 -24.58 5.07 -0.31
C GLN A 258 -24.58 3.83 0.60
N LYS A 259 -25.43 2.84 0.30
CA LYS A 259 -25.49 1.58 1.06
C LYS A 259 -24.25 0.71 0.85
N VAL A 260 -23.69 0.64 -0.36
CA VAL A 260 -22.41 -0.07 -0.59
C VAL A 260 -21.24 0.68 0.08
N PHE A 261 -21.22 2.02 0.02
CA PHE A 261 -20.22 2.87 0.67
C PHE A 261 -20.16 2.65 2.19
N TYR A 262 -21.31 2.64 2.88
CA TYR A 262 -21.35 2.38 4.32
C TYR A 262 -21.10 0.91 4.68
N ASN A 263 -21.51 -0.06 3.86
CA ASN A 263 -21.27 -1.48 4.18
C ASN A 263 -19.80 -1.89 4.03
N TYR A 264 -19.07 -1.28 3.08
CA TYR A 264 -17.70 -1.64 2.70
C TYR A 264 -16.75 -0.42 2.68
N PRO A 265 -16.61 0.33 3.79
CA PRO A 265 -15.83 1.56 3.83
C PRO A 265 -14.34 1.30 3.55
N GLU A 266 -13.83 0.13 3.95
CA GLU A 266 -12.46 -0.29 3.65
C GLU A 266 -12.12 -0.29 2.14
N TYR A 267 -13.12 -0.42 1.26
CA TYR A 267 -12.97 -0.27 -0.19
C TYR A 267 -13.46 1.09 -0.72
N LEU A 268 -14.63 1.54 -0.26
CA LEU A 268 -15.34 2.65 -0.90
C LEU A 268 -14.93 4.04 -0.38
N CYS A 269 -14.21 4.15 0.74
CA CYS A 269 -13.62 5.42 1.16
C CYS A 269 -12.62 5.99 0.14
N TYR A 270 -11.99 5.14 -0.68
CA TYR A 270 -11.09 5.54 -1.76
C TYR A 270 -11.83 6.18 -2.96
N LYS A 271 -13.03 5.67 -3.27
CA LYS A 271 -13.86 6.09 -4.43
C LYS A 271 -15.27 6.41 -3.94
N ASN A 272 -15.36 7.41 -3.06
CA ASN A 272 -16.55 7.75 -2.29
C ASN A 272 -17.65 8.51 -3.07
N MET A 273 -17.54 8.62 -4.39
CA MET A 273 -18.52 9.29 -5.25
C MET A 273 -18.80 8.50 -6.52
N ILE A 274 -20.06 8.60 -6.98
CA ILE A 274 -20.54 8.05 -8.24
C ILE A 274 -20.98 9.16 -9.21
N GLU A 275 -20.31 9.28 -10.35
CA GLU A 275 -20.83 10.04 -11.49
C GLU A 275 -21.81 9.14 -12.27
N VAL A 276 -22.98 9.69 -12.59
CA VAL A 276 -24.05 9.00 -13.32
C VAL A 276 -24.32 9.80 -14.59
N SER A 277 -24.04 9.24 -15.77
CA SER A 277 -24.25 9.92 -17.05
C SER A 277 -25.07 9.10 -18.04
N LEU A 278 -25.99 9.76 -18.77
CA LEU A 278 -26.84 9.16 -19.78
C LEU A 278 -26.54 9.76 -21.16
N LYS A 279 -26.39 8.91 -22.18
CA LYS A 279 -26.25 9.29 -23.60
C LYS A 279 -27.19 8.41 -24.43
N GLY A 280 -28.06 9.00 -25.26
CA GLY A 280 -29.09 8.23 -25.96
C GLY A 280 -29.94 9.01 -26.96
N THR A 281 -30.86 8.30 -27.60
CA THR A 281 -31.82 8.79 -28.60
C THR A 281 -33.24 8.29 -28.28
N TYR A 282 -34.23 8.58 -29.12
CA TYR A 282 -35.63 8.15 -28.93
C TYR A 282 -35.86 6.61 -28.98
N GLY A 283 -34.85 5.80 -29.28
CA GLY A 283 -34.97 4.34 -29.37
C GLY A 283 -33.79 3.56 -28.79
N SER A 284 -32.88 4.21 -28.08
CA SER A 284 -31.76 3.54 -27.39
C SER A 284 -31.08 4.45 -26.36
N GLY A 285 -30.68 3.89 -25.23
CA GLY A 285 -29.99 4.61 -24.16
C GLY A 285 -28.72 3.90 -23.69
N LYS A 286 -27.72 4.67 -23.31
CA LYS A 286 -26.52 4.19 -22.62
C LYS A 286 -26.35 4.93 -21.31
N LEU A 287 -26.50 4.21 -20.20
CA LEU A 287 -26.20 4.67 -18.86
C LEU A 287 -24.75 4.29 -18.55
N THR A 288 -23.97 5.24 -18.03
CA THR A 288 -22.60 5.02 -17.57
C THR A 288 -22.53 5.41 -16.11
N LEU A 289 -22.16 4.45 -15.27
CA LEU A 289 -21.80 4.68 -13.87
C LEU A 289 -20.27 4.80 -13.80
N LYS A 290 -19.75 5.73 -13.01
CA LYS A 290 -18.32 5.88 -12.78
C LYS A 290 -18.05 6.14 -11.30
N LEU A 291 -17.28 5.27 -10.65
CA LEU A 291 -16.79 5.45 -9.28
C LEU A 291 -15.51 6.29 -9.31
N MET A 292 -15.40 7.27 -8.42
CA MET A 292 -14.26 8.19 -8.42
C MET A 292 -14.04 8.89 -7.07
N ASN A 293 -12.86 9.49 -6.97
CA ASN A 293 -12.54 10.55 -6.02
C ASN A 293 -12.46 11.88 -6.82
N ASN A 294 -12.80 13.01 -6.23
CA ASN A 294 -12.69 14.33 -6.89
C ASN A 294 -11.40 15.08 -6.53
N ASN A 295 -10.75 14.66 -5.43
CA ASN A 295 -9.62 15.36 -4.83
C ASN A 295 -8.31 14.66 -5.22
N ILE A 296 -8.30 13.33 -5.09
CA ILE A 296 -7.14 12.48 -5.39
C ILE A 296 -7.23 11.93 -6.83
N GLU A 297 -6.15 12.07 -7.60
CA GLU A 297 -5.99 11.49 -8.95
C GLU A 297 -6.10 9.94 -8.95
N ALA A 298 -6.75 9.38 -9.98
CA ALA A 298 -7.21 7.99 -9.99
C ALA A 298 -6.09 6.94 -9.79
N ASP A 299 -4.92 7.13 -10.41
CA ASP A 299 -3.78 6.23 -10.24
C ASP A 299 -3.22 6.25 -8.81
N LYS A 300 -3.24 7.42 -8.15
CA LYS A 300 -2.88 7.56 -6.74
C LYS A 300 -3.93 6.91 -5.83
N VAL A 301 -5.22 7.08 -6.11
CA VAL A 301 -6.32 6.40 -5.39
C VAL A 301 -6.17 4.89 -5.43
N ASN A 302 -5.93 4.33 -6.62
CA ASN A 302 -5.73 2.89 -6.79
C ASN A 302 -4.52 2.40 -5.99
N LYS A 303 -3.37 3.08 -6.11
CA LYS A 303 -2.16 2.71 -5.35
C LYS A 303 -2.37 2.79 -3.83
N MET A 304 -3.00 3.86 -3.32
CA MET A 304 -3.28 4.01 -1.88
C MET A 304 -4.15 2.87 -1.35
N ARG A 305 -5.18 2.48 -2.10
CA ARG A 305 -6.04 1.33 -1.76
C ARG A 305 -5.25 0.03 -1.71
N ASP A 306 -4.43 -0.21 -2.73
CA ASP A 306 -3.72 -1.49 -2.88
C ASP A 306 -2.65 -1.63 -1.78
N THR A 307 -1.85 -0.58 -1.54
CA THR A 307 -0.91 -0.54 -0.39
C THR A 307 -1.63 -0.68 0.96
N PHE A 308 -2.81 -0.07 1.16
CA PHE A 308 -3.58 -0.27 2.40
C PHE A 308 -3.99 -1.73 2.61
N PHE A 309 -4.43 -2.45 1.56
CA PHE A 309 -4.79 -3.86 1.69
C PHE A 309 -3.61 -4.82 1.82
N GLU A 310 -2.39 -4.39 1.48
CA GLU A 310 -1.15 -5.09 1.80
C GLU A 310 -0.78 -4.85 3.27
N GLU A 311 -0.62 -3.59 3.67
CA GLU A 311 -0.14 -3.17 4.99
C GLU A 311 -1.10 -3.53 6.14
N VAL A 312 -2.42 -3.52 5.92
CA VAL A 312 -3.40 -3.90 6.96
C VAL A 312 -3.34 -5.40 7.30
N LYS A 313 -2.88 -6.25 6.36
CA LYS A 313 -2.62 -7.67 6.62
C LYS A 313 -1.33 -7.86 7.38
N VAL A 314 -0.28 -7.12 7.01
CA VAL A 314 1.01 -7.12 7.74
C VAL A 314 0.78 -6.72 9.19
N LEU A 315 0.04 -5.63 9.44
CA LEU A 315 -0.36 -5.23 10.80
C LEU A 315 -1.14 -6.34 11.52
N ALA A 316 -2.18 -6.91 10.90
CA ALA A 316 -2.97 -7.97 11.53
C ALA A 316 -2.15 -9.23 11.84
N GLN A 317 -1.14 -9.54 11.03
CA GLN A 317 -0.22 -10.66 11.25
C GLN A 317 0.79 -10.37 12.37
N ASN A 318 1.39 -9.18 12.39
CA ASN A 318 2.30 -8.74 13.45
C ASN A 318 1.61 -8.81 14.83
N LEU A 319 0.36 -8.36 14.92
CA LEU A 319 -0.44 -8.44 16.15
C LEU A 319 -0.72 -9.90 16.59
N ILE A 320 -0.74 -10.88 15.67
CA ILE A 320 -0.84 -12.30 16.00
C ILE A 320 0.52 -12.85 16.47
N ASP A 321 1.60 -12.51 15.78
CA ASP A 321 2.95 -13.01 16.06
C ASP A 321 3.54 -12.43 17.36
N GLU A 322 3.15 -11.20 17.73
CA GLU A 322 3.39 -10.59 19.04
C GLU A 322 2.52 -11.18 20.16
N GLY A 323 1.52 -12.01 19.84
CA GLY A 323 0.55 -12.57 20.78
C GLY A 323 -0.49 -11.56 21.31
N VAL A 324 -0.56 -10.37 20.71
CA VAL A 324 -1.55 -9.33 21.03
C VAL A 324 -2.96 -9.74 20.60
N LEU A 325 -3.07 -10.52 19.52
CA LEU A 325 -4.27 -11.25 19.09
C LEU A 325 -4.01 -12.76 19.18
N THR A 326 -4.87 -13.51 19.87
CA THR A 326 -4.79 -14.98 19.91
C THR A 326 -6.08 -15.66 19.46
N LYS A 327 -6.02 -16.97 19.23
CA LYS A 327 -7.18 -17.78 18.81
C LYS A 327 -8.19 -17.97 19.94
N GLU A 328 -7.72 -18.02 21.18
CA GLU A 328 -8.51 -18.21 22.39
C GLU A 328 -9.35 -16.97 22.75
N MET A 329 -9.04 -15.81 22.16
CA MET A 329 -9.81 -14.58 22.34
C MET A 329 -11.21 -14.70 21.74
N THR A 330 -12.22 -14.26 22.50
CA THR A 330 -13.59 -14.08 21.99
C THR A 330 -13.66 -12.96 20.95
N GLU A 331 -14.77 -12.86 20.20
CA GLU A 331 -14.94 -11.78 19.20
C GLU A 331 -14.86 -10.41 19.89
N THR A 332 -15.46 -10.27 21.09
CA THR A 332 -15.36 -9.05 21.91
C THR A 332 -13.93 -8.72 22.33
N GLN A 333 -13.12 -9.73 22.66
CA GLN A 333 -11.73 -9.50 23.08
C GLN A 333 -10.86 -9.03 21.91
N LYS A 334 -10.96 -9.68 20.75
CA LYS A 334 -10.26 -9.27 19.52
C LYS A 334 -10.67 -7.85 19.09
N ALA A 335 -11.98 -7.58 19.06
CA ALA A 335 -12.52 -6.26 18.77
C ALA A 335 -11.96 -5.19 19.72
N LYS A 336 -11.89 -5.46 21.03
CA LYS A 336 -11.35 -4.51 22.01
C LYS A 336 -9.88 -4.19 21.75
N VAL A 337 -9.06 -5.22 21.51
CA VAL A 337 -7.63 -5.06 21.20
C VAL A 337 -7.43 -4.23 19.94
N LEU A 338 -8.20 -4.48 18.88
CA LEU A 338 -8.15 -3.71 17.63
C LEU A 338 -8.64 -2.27 17.81
N TYR A 339 -9.66 -2.04 18.64
CA TYR A 339 -10.19 -0.70 18.95
C TYR A 339 -9.15 0.14 19.72
N GLU A 340 -8.53 -0.48 20.73
CA GLU A 340 -7.44 0.10 21.52
C GLU A 340 -6.21 0.37 20.66
N TRP A 341 -5.83 -0.55 19.75
CA TRP A 341 -4.75 -0.31 18.80
C TRP A 341 -5.04 0.88 17.89
N VAL A 342 -6.22 0.95 17.26
CA VAL A 342 -6.58 2.03 16.33
C VAL A 342 -6.56 3.39 17.01
N ILE A 343 -7.10 3.52 18.23
CA ILE A 343 -7.12 4.81 18.94
C ILE A 343 -5.72 5.20 19.45
N LEU A 344 -4.84 4.25 19.76
CA LEU A 344 -3.49 4.56 20.27
C LEU A 344 -2.45 4.84 19.18
N HIS A 345 -2.77 4.64 17.89
CA HIS A 345 -1.84 4.84 16.76
C HIS A 345 -2.31 5.89 15.73
N LEU A 346 -3.54 6.40 15.85
CA LEU A 346 -4.09 7.46 15.01
C LEU A 346 -4.29 8.74 15.84
N ALA A 347 -4.39 9.88 15.14
CA ALA A 347 -4.92 11.13 15.69
C ALA A 347 -5.92 11.76 14.70
N TYR A 348 -7.00 12.35 15.22
CA TYR A 348 -8.06 12.89 14.36
C TYR A 348 -7.57 14.02 13.43
N ASP A 349 -7.87 13.89 12.14
CA ASP A 349 -7.44 14.83 11.11
C ASP A 349 -8.33 16.09 11.05
N THR A 350 -8.01 17.06 11.92
CA THR A 350 -8.65 18.39 11.93
C THR A 350 -8.32 19.26 10.72
N ASP A 351 -7.33 18.88 9.90
CA ASP A 351 -6.98 19.59 8.67
C ASP A 351 -7.79 19.08 7.46
N TYR A 352 -8.54 17.98 7.63
CA TYR A 352 -9.38 17.34 6.61
C TYR A 352 -8.61 17.02 5.32
N SER A 353 -7.43 16.43 5.47
CA SER A 353 -6.59 16.05 4.33
C SER A 353 -7.28 15.01 3.44
N GLU A 354 -7.00 15.04 2.14
CA GLU A 354 -7.61 14.13 1.16
C GLU A 354 -7.38 12.66 1.53
N GLU A 355 -6.20 12.35 2.08
CA GLU A 355 -5.79 11.01 2.48
C GLU A 355 -6.44 10.57 3.80
N GLY A 356 -6.73 11.52 4.72
CA GLY A 356 -7.41 11.26 5.99
C GLY A 356 -8.85 10.76 5.84
N TYR A 357 -9.48 10.92 4.68
CA TYR A 357 -10.76 10.29 4.35
C TYR A 357 -10.65 8.77 4.04
N THR A 358 -9.46 8.18 4.10
CA THR A 358 -9.18 6.79 3.67
C THR A 358 -8.50 5.95 4.75
N GLY A 359 -8.60 4.62 4.63
CA GLY A 359 -7.86 3.68 5.49
C GLY A 359 -6.34 3.80 5.36
N TYR A 360 -5.84 4.28 4.22
CA TYR A 360 -4.43 4.59 3.99
C TYR A 360 -3.98 5.75 4.89
N GLY A 361 -4.75 6.84 4.99
CA GLY A 361 -4.42 7.95 5.89
C GLY A 361 -4.39 7.49 7.35
N ALA A 362 -5.38 6.69 7.74
CA ALA A 362 -5.45 6.08 9.07
C ALA A 362 -4.19 5.23 9.38
N LEU A 363 -3.83 4.29 8.50
CA LEU A 363 -2.78 3.31 8.76
C LEU A 363 -1.35 3.82 8.48
N LEU A 364 -1.13 4.50 7.35
CA LEU A 364 0.22 4.91 6.90
C LEU A 364 0.61 6.32 7.34
N ASN A 365 -0.37 7.22 7.51
CA ASN A 365 -0.10 8.60 7.95
C ASN A 365 -0.40 8.81 9.45
N GLY A 366 -1.00 7.83 10.14
CA GLY A 366 -1.47 7.96 11.53
C GLY A 366 -2.55 9.05 11.71
N LYS A 367 -3.26 9.42 10.65
CA LYS A 367 -4.21 10.54 10.65
C LYS A 367 -5.41 10.29 9.75
N ALA A 368 -6.60 10.41 10.32
CA ALA A 368 -7.85 10.25 9.56
C ALA A 368 -9.04 10.99 10.17
N VAL A 369 -10.12 11.07 9.41
CA VAL A 369 -11.47 11.35 9.92
C VAL A 369 -12.25 10.05 10.06
N CYS A 370 -13.50 10.11 10.55
CA CYS A 370 -14.35 8.95 10.84
C CYS A 370 -14.44 7.88 9.74
N GLN A 371 -14.36 8.29 8.46
CA GLN A 371 -14.24 7.39 7.31
C GLN A 371 -13.00 6.48 7.39
N GLY A 372 -11.81 7.04 7.60
CA GLY A 372 -10.56 6.29 7.66
C GLY A 372 -10.47 5.42 8.91
N TYR A 373 -10.94 5.93 10.05
CA TYR A 373 -11.05 5.17 11.31
C TYR A 373 -11.95 3.93 11.14
N THR A 374 -13.13 4.11 10.55
CA THR A 374 -14.07 3.00 10.29
C THR A 374 -13.52 2.04 9.24
N GLY A 375 -12.88 2.54 8.18
CA GLY A 375 -12.28 1.71 7.12
C GLY A 375 -11.14 0.81 7.63
N LEU A 376 -10.22 1.35 8.43
CA LEU A 376 -9.13 0.57 9.04
C LEU A 376 -9.67 -0.44 10.06
N TYR A 377 -10.52 0.01 10.99
CA TYR A 377 -11.04 -0.86 12.05
C TYR A 377 -11.90 -2.01 11.49
N ASN A 378 -12.71 -1.76 10.46
CA ASN A 378 -13.48 -2.82 9.78
C ASN A 378 -12.59 -3.81 9.04
N ALA A 379 -11.52 -3.37 8.37
CA ALA A 379 -10.59 -4.27 7.69
C ALA A 379 -9.87 -5.20 8.67
N LEU A 380 -9.35 -4.66 9.78
CA LEU A 380 -8.72 -5.44 10.84
C LEU A 380 -9.70 -6.44 11.49
N CYS A 381 -10.93 -6.02 11.80
CA CYS A 381 -11.97 -6.88 12.34
C CYS A 381 -12.35 -8.03 11.37
N LYS A 382 -12.54 -7.74 10.08
CA LYS A 382 -12.84 -8.74 9.04
C LYS A 382 -11.73 -9.80 8.95
N LEU A 383 -10.47 -9.37 8.92
CA LEU A 383 -9.30 -10.25 8.86
C LEU A 383 -9.21 -11.26 10.03
N VAL A 384 -9.70 -10.91 11.21
CA VAL A 384 -9.71 -11.81 12.40
C VAL A 384 -11.03 -12.60 12.58
N GLY A 385 -11.92 -12.54 11.59
CA GLY A 385 -13.18 -13.30 11.49
C GLY A 385 -14.43 -12.60 12.02
N ILE A 386 -14.36 -11.32 12.39
CA ILE A 386 -15.51 -10.59 12.97
C ILE A 386 -16.45 -10.09 11.87
N GLN A 387 -17.74 -10.41 12.00
CA GLN A 387 -18.78 -9.86 11.12
C GLN A 387 -19.05 -8.39 11.46
N ILE A 388 -18.64 -7.48 10.57
CA ILE A 388 -18.71 -6.03 10.79
C ILE A 388 -19.01 -5.27 9.49
N THR A 389 -19.81 -4.21 9.60
CA THR A 389 -20.07 -3.22 8.54
C THR A 389 -19.96 -1.81 9.09
N GLY A 390 -19.74 -0.82 8.24
CA GLY A 390 -19.97 0.57 8.62
C GLY A 390 -21.46 0.90 8.70
N ILE A 391 -21.76 2.03 9.33
CA ILE A 391 -23.02 2.76 9.29
C ILE A 391 -22.67 4.23 9.13
N GLY A 392 -23.46 4.96 8.35
CA GLY A 392 -23.40 6.42 8.32
C GLY A 392 -24.69 7.06 8.79
N GLY A 393 -24.57 8.32 9.22
CA GLY A 393 -25.67 9.11 9.73
C GLY A 393 -25.17 10.47 10.21
N THR A 394 -25.69 10.93 11.34
CA THR A 394 -25.20 12.13 12.03
C THR A 394 -24.84 11.85 13.48
N ALA A 395 -23.89 12.61 14.03
CA ALA A 395 -23.46 12.48 15.42
C ALA A 395 -23.12 13.82 16.08
N GLY A 396 -22.99 13.80 17.41
CA GLY A 396 -22.63 14.95 18.23
C GLY A 396 -23.73 16.01 18.37
N GLU A 397 -23.46 17.06 19.14
CA GLU A 397 -24.45 18.12 19.44
C GLU A 397 -24.89 18.89 18.18
N ASN A 398 -24.01 18.99 17.18
CA ASN A 398 -24.25 19.69 15.91
C ASN A 398 -24.99 18.83 14.86
N ASN A 399 -25.17 17.52 15.08
CA ASN A 399 -25.60 16.56 14.06
C ASN A 399 -24.70 16.58 12.79
N GLU A 400 -23.38 16.55 12.99
CA GLU A 400 -22.42 16.48 11.89
C GLU A 400 -22.44 15.11 11.22
N SER A 401 -22.18 15.06 9.91
CA SER A 401 -22.21 13.80 9.15
C SER A 401 -21.08 12.89 9.61
N HIS A 402 -21.43 11.66 9.99
CA HIS A 402 -20.53 10.76 10.71
C HIS A 402 -20.62 9.32 10.20
N MET A 403 -19.57 8.55 10.45
CA MET A 403 -19.47 7.13 10.12
C MET A 403 -18.87 6.37 11.31
N TRP A 404 -19.48 5.23 11.64
CA TRP A 404 -19.05 4.32 12.71
C TRP A 404 -19.30 2.87 12.30
N SER A 405 -19.05 1.91 13.17
CA SER A 405 -19.15 0.48 12.89
C SER A 405 -20.33 -0.19 13.61
N LYS A 406 -20.89 -1.23 12.99
CA LYS A 406 -21.80 -2.20 13.63
C LYS A 406 -21.25 -3.60 13.44
N ALA A 407 -21.08 -4.33 14.55
CA ALA A 407 -20.52 -5.67 14.58
C ALA A 407 -21.50 -6.69 15.19
N ILE A 408 -21.30 -7.96 14.85
CA ILE A 408 -21.75 -9.08 15.69
C ILE A 408 -20.54 -9.51 16.53
N LEU A 409 -20.63 -9.40 17.86
CA LEU A 409 -19.61 -9.88 18.80
C LEU A 409 -20.22 -10.87 19.78
N ASP A 410 -19.66 -12.07 19.85
CA ASP A 410 -20.05 -13.19 20.70
C ASP A 410 -21.57 -13.47 20.61
N GLY A 411 -22.08 -13.41 19.37
CA GLY A 411 -23.49 -13.61 19.01
C GLY A 411 -24.43 -12.42 19.25
N LYS A 412 -23.91 -11.21 19.55
CA LYS A 412 -24.72 -10.01 19.84
C LYS A 412 -24.44 -8.89 18.85
N GLU A 413 -25.48 -8.23 18.37
CA GLU A 413 -25.34 -6.98 17.61
C GLU A 413 -24.93 -5.84 18.54
N VAL A 414 -23.83 -5.15 18.20
CA VAL A 414 -23.27 -4.01 18.93
C VAL A 414 -22.79 -2.92 17.97
N PHE A 415 -22.66 -1.70 18.49
CA PHE A 415 -22.13 -0.55 17.77
C PHE A 415 -20.77 -0.15 18.35
N ILE A 416 -19.88 0.33 17.49
CA ILE A 416 -18.50 0.64 17.84
C ILE A 416 -18.09 1.90 17.07
N ASP A 417 -17.69 2.95 17.78
CA ASP A 417 -17.16 4.16 17.17
C ASP A 417 -15.74 4.45 17.70
N THR A 418 -14.74 4.11 16.89
CA THR A 418 -13.33 4.42 17.16
C THR A 418 -13.02 5.92 17.10
N THR A 419 -13.88 6.73 16.48
CA THR A 419 -13.72 8.19 16.40
C THR A 419 -14.14 8.87 17.69
N PHE A 420 -15.31 8.53 18.26
CA PHE A 420 -15.74 9.07 19.56
C PHE A 420 -15.03 8.38 20.75
N GLY A 421 -14.28 7.30 20.50
CA GLY A 421 -13.33 6.71 21.45
C GLY A 421 -11.97 7.41 21.49
N ASP A 422 -11.60 8.13 20.43
CA ASP A 422 -10.38 8.94 20.34
C ASP A 422 -10.64 10.35 20.92
N PRO A 423 -9.88 10.79 21.94
CA PRO A 423 -10.03 12.14 22.46
C PRO A 423 -9.58 13.20 21.45
N VAL A 424 -10.43 14.20 21.19
CA VAL A 424 -10.06 15.40 20.42
C VAL A 424 -9.93 16.61 21.35
N PRO A 425 -8.78 17.31 21.41
CA PRO A 425 -7.51 16.98 20.74
C PRO A 425 -6.85 15.71 21.31
N ASP A 426 -6.02 15.06 20.47
CA ASP A 426 -5.27 13.84 20.80
C ASP A 426 -4.57 13.93 22.17
N ARG A 427 -4.57 12.79 22.87
CA ARG A 427 -3.86 12.56 24.11
C ARG A 427 -3.19 11.19 24.06
N GLN A 428 -1.99 11.15 23.46
CA GLN A 428 -1.11 9.98 23.41
C GLN A 428 -1.24 9.06 24.64
N GLY A 429 -1.64 7.81 24.41
CA GLY A 429 -1.84 6.81 25.47
C GLY A 429 -3.25 6.76 26.09
N VAL A 430 -4.23 7.53 25.58
CA VAL A 430 -5.60 7.58 26.13
C VAL A 430 -6.63 7.07 25.12
N CYS A 431 -7.21 5.89 25.39
CA CYS A 431 -8.34 5.34 24.65
C CYS A 431 -9.63 5.37 25.52
N ASP A 432 -10.72 5.97 25.03
CA ASP A 432 -12.02 5.92 25.72
C ASP A 432 -12.88 4.76 25.22
N PHE A 433 -13.15 3.78 26.09
CA PHE A 433 -14.01 2.63 25.80
C PHE A 433 -15.51 2.94 25.90
N LYS A 434 -15.91 4.18 26.20
CA LYS A 434 -17.31 4.63 26.26
C LYS A 434 -18.13 4.33 24.99
N TYR A 435 -17.48 4.24 23.83
CA TYR A 435 -18.10 3.94 22.53
C TYR A 435 -17.70 2.57 21.97
N PHE A 436 -17.10 1.70 22.79
CA PHE A 436 -16.79 0.32 22.44
C PHE A 436 -17.96 -0.62 22.74
N ALA A 437 -18.38 -1.40 21.74
CA ALA A 437 -19.36 -2.50 21.85
C ALA A 437 -20.67 -2.12 22.58
N VAL A 438 -21.21 -0.94 22.29
CA VAL A 438 -22.42 -0.38 22.93
C VAL A 438 -23.72 -0.83 22.24
N ASP A 439 -24.84 -0.77 22.95
CA ASP A 439 -26.16 -1.07 22.37
C ASP A 439 -26.79 0.14 21.64
N LYS A 440 -27.86 -0.12 20.87
CA LYS A 440 -28.59 0.91 20.09
C LYS A 440 -29.14 2.05 20.98
N ALA A 441 -29.62 1.75 22.18
CA ALA A 441 -30.22 2.71 23.09
C ALA A 441 -29.19 3.56 23.84
N PHE A 442 -27.93 3.10 23.94
CA PHE A 442 -26.81 3.94 24.31
C PHE A 442 -26.40 4.85 23.16
N LEU A 443 -26.11 4.29 21.98
CA LEU A 443 -25.57 5.06 20.85
C LEU A 443 -26.53 6.16 20.39
N SER A 444 -27.84 5.86 20.32
CA SER A 444 -28.89 6.78 19.86
C SER A 444 -29.09 8.03 20.73
N LYS A 445 -28.35 8.20 21.83
CA LYS A 445 -28.27 9.44 22.61
C LYS A 445 -27.39 10.51 21.97
N THR A 446 -26.54 10.11 21.03
CA THR A 446 -25.50 10.95 20.39
C THR A 446 -25.35 10.73 18.89
N HIS A 447 -26.06 9.75 18.33
CA HIS A 447 -25.98 9.32 16.94
C HIS A 447 -27.39 9.10 16.36
N THR A 448 -27.61 9.47 15.10
CA THR A 448 -28.86 9.25 14.36
C THR A 448 -28.57 8.58 13.03
N TRP A 449 -29.32 7.52 12.69
CA TRP A 449 -29.25 6.78 11.43
C TRP A 449 -30.62 6.19 11.07
N GLU A 450 -30.80 5.82 9.80
CA GLU A 450 -32.02 5.19 9.28
C GLU A 450 -32.09 3.68 9.59
#